data_AF-A0A382IL92-F1
#
_entry.id   AF-A0A382IL92-F1
#
_cell.length_a   1.000
_cell.length_b   1.000
_cell.length_c   1.000
_cell.angle_alpha   90.00
_cell.angle_beta   90.00
_cell.angle_gamma   90.00
#
_symmetry.space_group_name_H-M   'P 1'
#
loop_
_entity.id
_entity.type
_entity.pdbx_description
1 polymer ?
#
loop_
_entity_poly.entity_id
_entity_poly.type
_entity_poly.pdbx_seq_one_letter_code
_entity_poly.pdbx_strand_id
1 'polypeptide(L)'
;MLDIAAPFVTILIGFGAYGFGSPLVRRFDHSGTLSAGESNLISGLIGAVVMAGLVWLVGLVRYDVTSMLVVLTLSVINALLFVQTSMRPVTELYASIPKGAWRLVPLAILVVLFVGIVGSYAPSSDSDTIRYQLYLPDRDLIWGRIGVEFGWSIGEFFPPLGAMLTRLAYALGGSVGAQLLNILWLIVAAGSAAALTFRLSRRTDIAWLAALFLISQRVSINLASAVSMEFILAAYAGSVLLVILAFMRRPDVSMGILLGLMVGGLINVKHHGLVYAACVYLPMVFLSVRRREYLFPLFISGIVSLVILLPWLVRNGLVTGNPFFPAFHQLFGHDNINLFEQILTLNRTGTDFLSVALIPWTIFINQLEFDGLQFGIPFLL
;
A
#
# COMPACT_ATOMS: atom_id res chain seq x y z
N MET A 1 9.09 19.10 -19.72
CA MET A 1 10.02 18.08 -20.26
C MET A 1 10.13 16.82 -19.38
N LEU A 2 9.58 16.79 -18.16
CA LEU A 2 9.65 15.65 -17.23
C LEU A 2 8.55 14.58 -17.43
N ASP A 3 7.45 14.87 -18.12
CA ASP A 3 6.28 13.97 -18.15
C ASP A 3 6.42 12.71 -19.02
N ILE A 4 7.31 12.72 -20.02
CA ILE A 4 7.53 11.56 -20.92
C ILE A 4 8.31 10.44 -20.19
N ALA A 5 9.15 10.80 -19.21
CA ALA A 5 9.93 9.84 -18.44
C ALA A 5 9.15 9.17 -17.29
N ALA A 6 7.99 9.73 -16.91
CA ALA A 6 7.21 9.29 -15.76
C ALA A 6 6.83 7.78 -15.77
N PRO A 7 6.41 7.18 -16.90
CA PRO A 7 6.17 5.73 -16.95
C PRO A 7 7.42 4.91 -16.69
N PHE A 8 8.56 5.31 -17.25
CA PHE A 8 9.84 4.62 -17.07
C PHE A 8 10.30 4.69 -15.60
N VAL A 9 10.21 5.87 -14.99
CA VAL A 9 10.49 6.06 -13.56
C VAL A 9 9.62 5.13 -12.70
N THR A 10 8.31 5.07 -12.97
CA THR A 10 7.38 4.22 -12.22
C THR A 10 7.74 2.73 -12.31
N ILE A 11 8.09 2.26 -13.52
CA ILE A 11 8.56 0.88 -13.72
C ILE A 11 9.85 0.61 -12.94
N LEU A 12 10.81 1.54 -12.98
CA LEU A 12 12.06 1.41 -12.24
C LEU A 12 11.85 1.42 -10.72
N ILE A 13 10.89 2.18 -10.20
CA ILE A 13 10.52 2.16 -8.78
C ILE A 13 10.03 0.75 -8.40
N GLY A 14 9.09 0.18 -9.17
CA GLY A 14 8.61 -1.18 -8.95
C GLY A 14 9.72 -2.24 -9.02
N PHE A 15 10.61 -2.11 -10.00
CA PHE A 15 11.76 -3.01 -10.16
C PHE A 15 12.78 -2.88 -9.02
N GLY A 16 13.10 -1.65 -8.62
CA GLY A 16 14.00 -1.36 -7.50
C GLY A 16 13.45 -1.88 -6.17
N ALA A 17 12.13 -1.72 -5.94
CA ALA A 17 11.45 -2.27 -4.79
C ALA A 17 11.54 -3.80 -4.77
N TYR A 18 11.27 -4.47 -5.90
CA TYR A 18 11.49 -5.92 -6.02
C TYR A 18 12.93 -6.33 -5.65
N GLY A 19 13.91 -5.57 -6.11
CA GLY A 19 15.34 -5.79 -5.83
C GLY A 19 15.69 -5.81 -4.35
N PHE A 20 15.15 -4.87 -3.56
CA PHE A 20 15.39 -4.85 -2.11
C PHE A 20 14.68 -5.94 -1.35
N GLY A 21 13.46 -6.32 -1.75
CA GLY A 21 12.71 -7.33 -1.00
C GLY A 21 13.06 -8.77 -1.38
N SER A 22 13.48 -9.03 -2.62
CA SER A 22 13.74 -10.40 -3.08
C SER A 22 14.78 -11.19 -2.26
N PRO A 23 15.90 -10.61 -1.78
CA PRO A 23 16.84 -11.32 -0.92
C PRO A 23 16.23 -11.63 0.46
N LEU A 24 15.40 -10.71 0.98
CA LEU A 24 14.73 -10.87 2.26
C LEU A 24 13.69 -11.99 2.18
N VAL A 25 12.86 -12.02 1.13
CA VAL A 25 11.88 -13.10 0.92
C VAL A 25 12.58 -14.44 0.72
N ARG A 26 13.64 -14.52 -0.09
CA ARG A 26 14.40 -15.78 -0.28
C ARG A 26 15.05 -16.26 1.02
N ARG A 27 15.54 -15.34 1.85
CA ARG A 27 16.14 -15.67 3.15
C ARG A 27 15.10 -16.19 4.14
N PHE A 28 13.96 -15.51 4.24
CA PHE A 28 12.96 -15.82 5.25
C PHE A 28 11.98 -16.92 4.81
N ASP A 29 11.66 -17.05 3.52
CA ASP A 29 10.93 -18.18 2.92
C ASP A 29 11.84 -19.22 2.26
N HIS A 30 12.95 -19.55 2.93
CA HIS A 30 13.96 -20.48 2.41
C HIS A 30 13.43 -21.90 2.08
N SER A 31 12.24 -22.29 2.54
CA SER A 31 11.63 -23.59 2.24
C SER A 31 10.56 -23.53 1.15
N GLY A 32 10.33 -22.37 0.53
CA GLY A 32 9.39 -22.18 -0.57
C GLY A 32 7.93 -22.45 -0.20
N THR A 33 7.48 -21.93 0.95
CA THR A 33 6.06 -22.03 1.34
C THR A 33 5.16 -21.10 0.52
N LEU A 34 5.74 -20.04 -0.04
CA LEU A 34 5.16 -19.17 -1.05
C LEU A 34 5.51 -19.69 -2.44
N SER A 35 4.55 -19.61 -3.35
CA SER A 35 4.78 -19.79 -4.78
C SER A 35 5.69 -18.68 -5.34
N ALA A 36 6.21 -18.88 -6.55
CA ALA A 36 7.04 -17.87 -7.21
C ALA A 36 6.31 -16.52 -7.39
N GLY A 37 5.03 -16.56 -7.80
CA GLY A 37 4.19 -15.37 -7.94
C GLY A 37 3.97 -14.63 -6.62
N GLU A 38 3.61 -15.36 -5.56
CA GLU A 38 3.42 -14.79 -4.22
C GLU A 38 4.73 -14.19 -3.69
N SER A 39 5.85 -14.92 -3.84
CA SER A 39 7.18 -14.46 -3.44
C SER A 39 7.57 -13.16 -4.14
N ASN A 40 7.29 -13.04 -5.43
CA ASN A 40 7.61 -11.84 -6.19
C ASN A 40 6.77 -10.63 -5.75
N LEU A 41 5.47 -10.84 -5.56
CA LEU A 41 4.56 -9.82 -5.05
C LEU A 41 5.01 -9.30 -3.68
N ILE A 42 5.28 -10.21 -2.75
CA ILE A 42 5.74 -9.90 -1.39
C ILE A 42 7.12 -9.23 -1.42
N SER A 43 8.00 -9.62 -2.34
CA SER A 43 9.30 -8.98 -2.53
C SER A 43 9.16 -7.51 -2.93
N GLY A 44 8.26 -7.20 -3.88
CA GLY A 44 7.98 -5.82 -4.25
C GLY A 44 7.50 -4.98 -3.07
N LEU A 45 6.57 -5.51 -2.27
CA LEU A 45 6.03 -4.82 -1.10
C LEU A 45 7.09 -4.61 -0.01
N ILE A 46 7.83 -5.64 0.39
CA ILE A 46 8.88 -5.50 1.42
C ILE A 46 9.95 -4.50 0.99
N GLY A 47 10.38 -4.53 -0.27
CA GLY A 47 11.37 -3.57 -0.72
C GLY A 47 10.82 -2.16 -0.90
N ALA A 48 9.51 -1.97 -1.04
CA ALA A 48 8.88 -0.66 -0.96
C ALA A 48 9.07 -0.03 0.43
N VAL A 49 9.05 -0.82 1.50
CA VAL A 49 9.38 -0.33 2.86
C VAL A 49 10.82 0.17 2.94
N VAL A 50 11.77 -0.62 2.41
CA VAL A 50 13.20 -0.25 2.39
C VAL A 50 13.40 1.03 1.58
N MET A 51 12.82 1.10 0.38
CA MET A 51 12.91 2.24 -0.51
C MET A 51 12.32 3.51 0.11
N ALA A 52 11.15 3.42 0.75
CA ALA A 52 10.55 4.54 1.48
C ALA A 52 11.44 5.03 2.63
N GLY A 53 12.08 4.11 3.36
CA GLY A 53 13.07 4.46 4.39
C GLY A 53 14.27 5.21 3.83
N LEU A 54 14.80 4.78 2.67
CA LEU A 54 15.91 5.47 1.99
C LEU A 54 15.52 6.87 1.52
N VAL A 55 14.33 7.01 0.93
CA VAL A 55 13.80 8.32 0.50
C VAL A 55 13.67 9.25 1.69
N TRP A 56 13.14 8.76 2.81
CA TRP A 56 13.02 9.55 4.02
C TRP A 56 14.38 9.98 4.55
N LEU A 57 15.32 9.05 4.76
CA LEU A 57 16.64 9.34 5.31
C LEU A 57 17.46 10.30 4.44
N VAL A 58 17.48 10.10 3.13
CA VAL A 58 18.17 11.00 2.19
C VAL A 58 17.45 12.35 2.16
N GLY A 59 16.12 12.31 2.06
CA GLY A 59 15.29 13.50 1.95
C GLY A 59 15.34 14.41 3.18
N LEU A 60 15.62 13.89 4.37
CA LEU A 60 15.86 14.71 5.58
C LEU A 60 16.99 15.73 5.38
N VAL A 61 18.01 15.38 4.58
CA VAL A 61 19.18 16.23 4.34
C VAL A 61 19.06 16.95 3.00
N ARG A 62 18.65 16.22 1.96
CA ARG A 62 18.58 16.73 0.60
C ARG A 62 17.50 16.00 -0.19
N TYR A 63 16.52 16.74 -0.65
CA TYR A 63 15.43 16.25 -1.47
C TYR A 63 15.33 17.08 -2.75
N ASP A 64 15.91 16.54 -3.81
CA ASP A 64 15.91 17.08 -5.16
C ASP A 64 15.97 15.94 -6.20
N VAL A 65 15.89 16.28 -7.48
CA VAL A 65 15.92 15.30 -8.59
C VAL A 65 17.18 14.43 -8.51
N THR A 66 18.35 15.00 -8.21
CA THR A 66 19.64 14.29 -8.23
C THR A 66 19.72 13.25 -7.11
N SER A 67 19.40 13.65 -5.88
CA SER A 67 19.40 12.77 -4.71
C SER A 67 18.39 11.63 -4.87
N MET A 68 17.19 11.93 -5.38
CA MET A 68 16.17 10.91 -5.65
C MET A 68 16.56 9.98 -6.81
N LEU A 69 17.27 10.48 -7.82
CA LEU A 69 17.79 9.66 -8.91
C LEU A 69 18.89 8.70 -8.42
N VAL A 70 19.74 9.13 -7.48
CA VAL A 70 20.71 8.27 -6.82
C VAL A 70 20.01 7.16 -6.04
N VAL A 71 18.98 7.48 -5.25
CA VAL A 71 18.19 6.47 -4.54
C VAL A 71 17.60 5.46 -5.53
N LEU A 72 16.97 5.92 -6.61
CA LEU A 72 16.40 5.04 -7.63
C LEU A 72 17.47 4.17 -8.31
N THR A 73 18.61 4.76 -8.68
CA THR A 73 19.70 4.06 -9.36
C THR A 73 20.31 2.98 -8.47
N LEU A 74 20.58 3.28 -7.20
CA LEU A 74 21.05 2.27 -6.24
C LEU A 74 20.03 1.14 -6.06
N SER A 75 18.73 1.47 -6.04
CA SER A 75 17.65 0.48 -5.97
C SER A 75 17.62 -0.43 -7.19
N VAL A 76 17.79 0.14 -8.39
CA VAL A 76 17.81 -0.59 -9.67
C VAL A 76 19.07 -1.44 -9.79
N ILE A 77 20.25 -0.92 -9.40
CA ILE A 77 21.49 -1.70 -9.37
C ILE A 77 21.32 -2.90 -8.43
N ASN A 78 20.79 -2.67 -7.23
CA ASN A 78 20.51 -3.75 -6.30
C ASN A 78 19.54 -4.77 -6.92
N ALA A 79 18.48 -4.30 -7.59
CA ALA A 79 17.58 -5.18 -8.33
C ALA A 79 18.32 -6.01 -9.39
N LEU A 80 19.18 -5.42 -10.22
CA LEU A 80 19.96 -6.14 -11.24
C LEU A 80 20.87 -7.23 -10.65
N LEU A 81 21.44 -7.00 -9.45
CA LEU A 81 22.26 -8.00 -8.75
C LEU A 81 21.44 -9.21 -8.30
N PHE A 82 20.18 -9.00 -7.90
CA PHE A 82 19.32 -10.06 -7.35
C PHE A 82 18.26 -10.60 -8.33
N VAL A 83 18.04 -9.91 -9.47
CA VAL A 83 17.14 -10.27 -10.58
C VAL A 83 17.69 -11.35 -11.48
N GLN A 84 18.97 -11.74 -11.35
CA GLN A 84 19.65 -12.70 -12.23
C GLN A 84 19.02 -14.12 -12.29
N THR A 85 17.86 -14.34 -11.70
CA THR A 85 17.18 -15.62 -11.62
C THR A 85 15.66 -15.43 -11.76
N SER A 86 15.17 -15.24 -12.99
CA SER A 86 14.12 -16.09 -13.62
C SER A 86 13.14 -15.31 -14.52
N MET A 87 13.08 -15.66 -15.81
CA MET A 87 11.96 -15.28 -16.71
C MET A 87 10.67 -16.09 -16.44
N ARG A 88 10.71 -17.05 -15.51
CA ARG A 88 9.56 -17.90 -15.14
C ARG A 88 8.28 -17.12 -14.86
N PRO A 89 8.28 -15.95 -14.18
CA PRO A 89 7.05 -15.23 -13.88
C PRO A 89 6.30 -14.78 -15.13
N VAL A 90 7.01 -14.37 -16.20
CA VAL A 90 6.38 -13.94 -17.46
C VAL A 90 5.78 -15.14 -18.19
N THR A 91 6.51 -16.25 -18.24
CA THR A 91 6.01 -17.48 -18.88
C THR A 91 4.85 -18.09 -18.11
N GLU A 92 4.88 -18.07 -16.77
CA GLU A 92 3.80 -18.53 -15.90
C GLU A 92 2.56 -17.63 -16.03
N LEU A 93 2.74 -16.31 -16.09
CA LEU A 93 1.65 -15.37 -16.33
C LEU A 93 0.97 -15.66 -17.67
N TYR A 94 1.73 -15.81 -18.76
CA TYR A 94 1.19 -16.15 -20.08
C TYR A 94 0.45 -17.49 -20.06
N ALA A 95 1.04 -18.52 -19.43
CA ALA A 95 0.42 -19.83 -19.29
C ALA A 95 -0.87 -19.79 -18.44
N SER A 96 -0.99 -18.82 -17.52
CA SER A 96 -2.16 -18.64 -16.65
C SER A 96 -3.34 -17.94 -17.31
N ILE A 97 -3.18 -17.38 -18.52
CA ILE A 97 -4.24 -16.66 -19.23
C ILE A 97 -5.43 -17.62 -19.45
N PRO A 98 -6.66 -17.25 -19.02
CA PRO A 98 -7.83 -18.11 -19.18
C PRO A 98 -8.09 -18.42 -20.66
N LYS A 99 -8.72 -19.57 -20.94
CA LYS A 99 -9.08 -19.97 -22.32
C LYS A 99 -10.56 -19.68 -22.60
N GLY A 100 -10.93 -19.68 -23.89
CA GLY A 100 -12.32 -19.45 -24.32
C GLY A 100 -12.78 -18.01 -24.10
N ALA A 101 -14.04 -17.82 -23.74
CA ALA A 101 -14.63 -16.49 -23.49
C ALA A 101 -13.92 -15.71 -22.37
N TRP A 102 -13.31 -16.41 -21.40
CA TRP A 102 -12.55 -15.81 -20.30
C TRP A 102 -11.27 -15.08 -20.74
N ARG A 103 -10.82 -15.25 -22.00
CA ARG A 103 -9.71 -14.46 -22.58
C ARG A 103 -9.99 -12.96 -22.62
N LEU A 104 -11.26 -12.56 -22.54
CA LEU A 104 -11.65 -11.15 -22.50
C LEU A 104 -11.35 -10.49 -21.15
N VAL A 105 -11.16 -11.26 -20.07
CA VAL A 105 -10.91 -10.71 -18.72
C VAL A 105 -9.58 -9.94 -18.65
N PRO A 106 -8.42 -10.50 -19.07
CA PRO A 106 -7.18 -9.72 -19.14
C PRO A 106 -7.28 -8.49 -20.05
N LEU A 107 -8.03 -8.58 -21.16
CA LEU A 107 -8.25 -7.42 -22.04
C LEU A 107 -9.05 -6.32 -21.33
N ALA A 108 -10.11 -6.68 -20.60
CA ALA A 108 -10.89 -5.73 -19.81
C ALA A 108 -10.02 -5.05 -18.74
N ILE A 109 -9.15 -5.80 -18.06
CA ILE A 109 -8.16 -5.23 -17.12
C ILE A 109 -7.26 -4.22 -17.83
N LEU A 110 -6.70 -4.58 -18.99
CA LEU A 110 -5.84 -3.68 -19.76
C LEU A 110 -6.56 -2.40 -20.18
N VAL A 111 -7.83 -2.49 -20.58
CA VAL A 111 -8.65 -1.33 -20.94
C VAL A 111 -8.85 -0.41 -19.74
N VAL A 112 -9.21 -0.94 -18.57
CA VAL A 112 -9.39 -0.12 -17.36
C VAL A 112 -8.08 0.54 -16.91
N LEU A 113 -6.97 -0.22 -16.94
CA LEU A 113 -5.64 0.32 -16.63
C LEU A 113 -5.23 1.39 -17.62
N PHE A 114 -5.51 1.22 -18.92
CA PHE A 114 -5.23 2.21 -19.94
C PHE A 114 -5.98 3.52 -19.68
N VAL A 115 -7.27 3.46 -19.30
CA VAL A 115 -8.04 4.64 -18.91
C VAL A 115 -7.40 5.35 -17.72
N GLY A 116 -6.98 4.61 -16.69
CA GLY A 116 -6.29 5.18 -15.53
C GLY A 116 -4.93 5.82 -15.87
N ILE A 117 -4.16 5.20 -16.77
CA ILE A 117 -2.89 5.74 -17.26
C ILE A 117 -3.13 7.04 -18.03
N VAL A 118 -4.07 7.06 -18.97
CA VAL A 118 -4.43 8.29 -19.70
C VAL A 118 -4.92 9.38 -18.74
N GLY A 119 -5.75 9.01 -17.77
CA GLY A 119 -6.21 9.93 -16.72
C GLY A 119 -5.08 10.52 -15.89
N SER A 120 -4.00 9.76 -15.65
CA SER A 120 -2.84 10.22 -14.86
C SER A 120 -2.03 11.35 -15.54
N TYR A 121 -2.24 11.56 -16.84
CA TYR A 121 -1.66 12.70 -17.57
C TYR A 121 -2.51 13.97 -17.48
N ALA A 122 -3.75 13.87 -17.00
CA ALA A 122 -4.56 15.04 -16.70
C ALA A 122 -4.19 15.59 -15.31
N PRO A 123 -4.39 16.91 -15.06
CA PRO A 123 -4.35 17.44 -13.71
C PRO A 123 -5.37 16.75 -12.81
N SER A 124 -4.94 16.30 -11.64
CA SER A 124 -5.86 15.68 -10.68
C SER A 124 -6.88 16.70 -10.17
N SER A 125 -8.14 16.26 -10.03
CA SER A 125 -9.22 17.02 -9.39
C SER A 125 -9.54 16.51 -7.97
N ASP A 126 -8.88 15.44 -7.52
CA ASP A 126 -9.14 14.81 -6.24
C ASP A 126 -8.60 15.66 -5.08
N SER A 127 -9.41 15.79 -4.02
CA SER A 127 -9.13 16.72 -2.92
C SER A 127 -7.87 16.34 -2.16
N ASP A 128 -7.73 15.06 -1.79
CA ASP A 128 -6.58 14.58 -1.03
C ASP A 128 -5.30 14.64 -1.86
N THR A 129 -5.43 14.30 -3.14
CA THR A 129 -4.34 14.40 -4.11
C THR A 129 -3.76 15.81 -4.16
N ILE A 130 -4.61 16.82 -4.34
CA ILE A 130 -4.18 18.21 -4.44
C ILE A 130 -3.69 18.75 -3.09
N ARG A 131 -4.43 18.48 -2.00
CA ARG A 131 -4.19 19.12 -0.70
C ARG A 131 -2.87 18.71 -0.07
N TYR A 132 -2.48 17.43 -0.19
CA TYR A 132 -1.28 16.97 0.52
C TYR A 132 -0.46 15.93 -0.23
N GLN A 133 -1.04 15.11 -1.11
CA GLN A 133 -0.26 14.06 -1.76
C GLN A 133 0.66 14.58 -2.87
N LEU A 134 0.25 15.63 -3.60
CA LEU A 134 1.10 16.33 -4.57
C LEU A 134 1.74 17.59 -3.99
N TYR A 135 1.02 18.29 -3.10
CA TYR A 135 1.51 19.51 -2.49
C TYR A 135 2.74 19.28 -1.59
N LEU A 136 2.73 18.26 -0.72
CA LEU A 136 3.85 18.04 0.20
C LEU A 136 5.16 17.69 -0.55
N PRO A 137 5.15 16.80 -1.57
CA PRO A 137 6.33 16.61 -2.42
C PRO A 137 6.81 17.87 -3.12
N ASP A 138 5.91 18.71 -3.66
CA ASP A 138 6.28 19.96 -4.33
C ASP A 138 6.96 20.94 -3.36
N ARG A 139 6.33 21.16 -2.20
CA ARG A 139 6.87 21.97 -1.11
C ARG A 139 8.25 21.49 -0.68
N ASP A 140 8.39 20.17 -0.46
CA ASP A 140 9.66 19.60 0.00
C ASP A 140 10.76 19.78 -1.08
N LEU A 141 10.42 19.73 -2.39
CA LEU A 141 11.37 20.04 -3.47
C LEU A 141 11.80 21.51 -3.45
N ILE A 142 10.86 22.44 -3.25
CA ILE A 142 11.14 23.87 -3.13
C ILE A 142 12.06 24.15 -1.94
N TRP A 143 11.85 23.46 -0.82
CA TRP A 143 12.70 23.56 0.36
C TRP A 143 14.04 22.82 0.23
N GLY A 144 14.17 21.93 -0.75
CA GLY A 144 15.33 21.08 -0.94
C GLY A 144 15.50 20.01 0.14
N ARG A 145 14.49 19.76 0.98
CA ARG A 145 14.48 18.75 2.04
C ARG A 145 13.05 18.37 2.45
N ILE A 146 12.87 17.16 2.95
CA ILE A 146 11.64 16.71 3.61
C ILE A 146 11.60 17.36 4.99
N GLY A 147 10.85 18.44 5.10
CA GLY A 147 10.66 19.21 6.34
C GLY A 147 9.33 18.92 7.00
N VAL A 148 9.22 19.32 8.27
CA VAL A 148 7.95 19.32 9.01
C VAL A 148 7.60 20.74 9.36
N GLU A 149 6.42 21.18 8.94
CA GLU A 149 5.87 22.46 9.38
C GLU A 149 4.48 22.22 9.95
N PHE A 150 4.41 22.25 11.27
CA PHE A 150 3.17 22.07 12.01
C PHE A 150 2.19 23.20 11.65
N GLY A 151 0.93 22.87 11.37
CA GLY A 151 -0.14 23.83 11.09
C GLY A 151 -0.67 23.86 9.66
N TRP A 152 0.01 23.22 8.69
CA TRP A 152 -0.42 23.26 7.27
C TRP A 152 -1.27 22.07 6.84
N SER A 153 -0.88 20.84 7.18
CA SER A 153 -1.65 19.64 6.86
C SER A 153 -1.41 18.54 7.88
N ILE A 154 -2.50 18.00 8.44
CA ILE A 154 -2.45 16.81 9.29
C ILE A 154 -1.96 15.57 8.53
N GLY A 155 -2.07 15.57 7.20
CA GLY A 155 -1.63 14.46 6.33
C GLY A 155 -0.12 14.23 6.40
N GLU A 156 0.67 15.23 6.80
CA GLU A 156 2.12 15.10 7.00
C GLU A 156 2.49 14.23 8.22
N PHE A 157 1.51 13.89 9.05
CA PHE A 157 1.67 13.05 10.23
C PHE A 157 1.05 11.65 10.06
N PHE A 158 0.45 11.37 8.90
CA PHE A 158 0.02 10.02 8.55
C PHE A 158 1.21 9.10 8.26
N PRO A 159 1.06 7.78 8.52
CA PRO A 159 2.13 6.82 8.29
C PRO A 159 2.82 6.99 6.91
N PRO A 160 4.16 6.98 6.86
CA PRO A 160 4.87 7.65 5.78
C PRO A 160 5.10 6.80 4.53
N LEU A 161 4.84 5.49 4.55
CA LEU A 161 5.27 4.57 3.49
C LEU A 161 4.84 5.04 2.09
N GLY A 162 3.54 5.21 1.88
CA GLY A 162 3.03 5.64 0.58
C GLY A 162 3.46 7.06 0.25
N ALA A 163 3.46 7.97 1.22
CA ALA A 163 3.86 9.37 1.03
C ALA A 163 5.35 9.54 0.65
N MET A 164 6.24 8.67 1.13
CA MET A 164 7.67 8.68 0.74
C MET A 164 7.88 8.12 -0.67
N LEU A 165 7.14 7.08 -1.06
CA LEU A 165 7.21 6.54 -2.41
C LEU A 165 6.62 7.52 -3.42
N THR A 166 5.54 8.22 -3.05
CA THR A 166 4.98 9.33 -3.82
C THR A 166 5.99 10.46 -4.01
N ARG A 167 6.74 10.82 -2.96
CA ARG A 167 7.83 11.81 -3.07
C ARG A 167 8.90 11.40 -4.08
N LEU A 168 9.36 10.15 -4.02
CA LEU A 168 10.33 9.64 -4.99
C LEU A 168 9.80 9.75 -6.44
N ALA A 169 8.56 9.31 -6.68
CA ALA A 169 7.94 9.40 -7.99
C ALA A 169 7.71 10.85 -8.44
N TYR A 170 7.33 11.73 -7.53
CA TYR A 170 7.09 13.15 -7.81
C TYR A 170 8.38 13.89 -8.16
N ALA A 171 9.46 13.67 -7.40
CA ALA A 171 10.75 14.30 -7.68
C ALA A 171 11.31 13.95 -9.06
N LEU A 172 11.00 12.75 -9.57
CA LEU A 172 11.57 12.24 -10.82
C LEU A 172 10.62 12.34 -12.02
N GLY A 173 9.31 12.36 -11.79
CA GLY A 173 8.28 12.32 -12.84
C GLY A 173 7.14 13.31 -12.64
N GLY A 174 7.25 14.24 -11.68
CA GLY A 174 6.22 15.22 -11.36
C GLY A 174 4.90 14.59 -10.89
N SER A 175 3.81 15.34 -11.05
CA SER A 175 2.46 14.86 -10.72
C SER A 175 2.07 13.61 -11.52
N VAL A 176 2.49 13.50 -12.79
CA VAL A 176 2.24 12.33 -13.62
C VAL A 176 2.92 11.08 -13.03
N GLY A 177 4.18 11.19 -12.61
CA GLY A 177 4.91 10.10 -11.95
C GLY A 177 4.22 9.62 -10.66
N ALA A 178 3.78 10.57 -9.82
CA ALA A 178 3.05 10.25 -8.60
C ALA A 178 1.70 9.54 -8.86
N GLN A 179 0.95 9.97 -9.88
CA GLN A 179 -0.33 9.34 -10.27
C GLN A 179 -0.11 7.96 -10.90
N LEU A 180 0.90 7.80 -11.77
CA LEU A 180 1.27 6.50 -12.34
C LEU A 180 1.76 5.51 -11.29
N LEU A 181 2.43 5.97 -10.23
CA LEU A 181 2.78 5.13 -9.09
C LEU A 181 1.52 4.56 -8.42
N ASN A 182 0.42 5.31 -8.36
CA ASN A 182 -0.84 4.80 -7.82
C ASN A 182 -1.44 3.69 -8.70
N ILE A 183 -1.34 3.82 -10.03
CA ILE A 183 -1.70 2.74 -10.96
C ILE A 183 -0.85 1.49 -10.73
N LEU A 184 0.45 1.65 -10.47
CA LEU A 184 1.30 0.51 -10.10
C LEU A 184 0.77 -0.18 -8.85
N TRP A 185 0.39 0.57 -7.81
CA TRP A 185 -0.21 -0.01 -6.60
C TRP A 185 -1.55 -0.69 -6.85
N LEU A 186 -2.38 -0.16 -7.77
CA LEU A 186 -3.61 -0.82 -8.20
C LEU A 186 -3.33 -2.18 -8.85
N ILE A 187 -2.32 -2.27 -9.72
CA ILE A 187 -1.88 -3.52 -10.34
C ILE A 187 -1.40 -4.51 -9.28
N VAL A 188 -0.60 -4.06 -8.31
CA VAL A 188 -0.09 -4.89 -7.21
C VAL A 188 -1.24 -5.36 -6.29
N ALA A 189 -2.23 -4.50 -6.01
CA ALA A 189 -3.43 -4.86 -5.24
C ALA A 189 -4.27 -5.92 -5.95
N ALA A 190 -4.51 -5.74 -7.26
CA ALA A 190 -5.20 -6.74 -8.07
C ALA A 190 -4.44 -8.07 -8.14
N GLY A 191 -3.11 -8.01 -8.27
CA GLY A 191 -2.22 -9.17 -8.19
C GLY A 191 -2.33 -9.88 -6.83
N SER A 192 -2.43 -9.12 -5.74
CA SER A 192 -2.66 -9.67 -4.40
C SER A 192 -4.02 -10.36 -4.26
N ALA A 193 -5.08 -9.76 -4.79
CA ALA A 193 -6.42 -10.36 -4.77
C ALA A 193 -6.46 -11.65 -5.60
N ALA A 194 -5.85 -11.64 -6.80
CA ALA A 194 -5.71 -12.81 -7.65
C ALA A 194 -4.90 -13.92 -6.98
N ALA A 195 -3.74 -13.60 -6.40
CA ALA A 195 -2.87 -14.57 -5.74
C ALA A 195 -3.57 -15.22 -4.52
N LEU A 196 -4.25 -14.43 -3.69
CA LEU A 196 -5.03 -14.94 -2.56
C LEU A 196 -6.16 -15.86 -3.04
N THR A 197 -6.92 -15.42 -4.03
CA THR A 197 -8.02 -16.19 -4.61
C THR A 197 -7.53 -17.49 -5.25
N PHE A 198 -6.41 -17.46 -5.95
CA PHE A 198 -5.77 -18.65 -6.50
C PHE A 198 -5.30 -19.60 -5.40
N ARG A 199 -4.70 -19.09 -4.31
CA ARG A 199 -4.26 -19.91 -3.18
C ARG A 199 -5.41 -20.68 -2.53
N LEU A 200 -6.60 -20.07 -2.48
CA LEU A 200 -7.81 -20.65 -1.89
C LEU A 200 -8.57 -21.58 -2.86
N SER A 201 -8.74 -21.17 -4.11
CA SER A 201 -9.60 -21.88 -5.09
C SER A 201 -8.84 -22.83 -6.03
N ARG A 202 -7.53 -22.62 -6.20
CA ARG A 202 -6.67 -23.28 -7.21
C ARG A 202 -7.14 -23.10 -8.65
N ARG A 203 -7.95 -22.08 -8.90
CA ARG A 203 -8.59 -21.80 -10.20
C ARG A 203 -8.09 -20.47 -10.77
N THR A 204 -7.47 -20.52 -11.94
CA THR A 204 -6.87 -19.34 -12.59
C THR A 204 -7.93 -18.37 -13.11
N ASP A 205 -9.03 -18.88 -13.65
CA ASP A 205 -10.18 -18.10 -14.10
C ASP A 205 -10.78 -17.25 -12.96
N ILE A 206 -10.98 -17.84 -11.79
CA ILE A 206 -11.48 -17.11 -10.62
C ILE A 206 -10.45 -16.08 -10.11
N ALA A 207 -9.15 -16.39 -10.17
CA ALA A 207 -8.10 -15.46 -9.78
C ALA A 207 -8.07 -14.21 -10.69
N TRP A 208 -8.23 -14.40 -12.00
CA TRP A 208 -8.35 -13.29 -12.96
C TRP A 208 -9.61 -12.46 -12.74
N LEU A 209 -10.73 -13.10 -12.38
CA LEU A 209 -11.95 -12.39 -12.01
C LEU A 209 -11.78 -11.57 -10.74
N ALA A 210 -11.07 -12.08 -9.73
CA ALA A 210 -10.78 -11.31 -8.53
C ALA A 210 -9.94 -10.04 -8.83
N ALA A 211 -8.95 -10.16 -9.72
CA ALA A 211 -8.20 -8.99 -10.20
C ALA A 211 -9.10 -8.01 -10.96
N LEU A 212 -9.94 -8.51 -11.87
CA LEU A 212 -10.87 -7.67 -12.63
C LEU A 212 -11.82 -6.93 -11.69
N PHE A 213 -12.47 -7.63 -10.76
CA PHE A 213 -13.41 -7.00 -9.82
C PHE A 213 -12.75 -5.93 -8.97
N LEU A 214 -11.51 -6.11 -8.52
CA LEU A 214 -10.80 -5.06 -7.79
C LEU A 214 -10.54 -3.83 -8.67
N ILE A 215 -10.12 -4.03 -9.93
CA ILE A 215 -9.77 -2.93 -10.84
C ILE A 215 -11.01 -2.23 -11.40
N SER A 216 -12.09 -2.98 -11.68
CA SER A 216 -13.31 -2.46 -12.29
C SER A 216 -14.28 -1.83 -11.31
N GLN A 217 -14.00 -1.92 -10.01
CA GLN A 217 -14.77 -1.20 -8.99
C GLN A 217 -14.78 0.30 -9.30
N ARG A 218 -15.93 0.95 -9.11
CA ARG A 218 -16.08 2.38 -9.38
C ARG A 218 -15.08 3.23 -8.60
N VAL A 219 -14.86 2.90 -7.33
CA VAL A 219 -13.85 3.56 -6.48
C VAL A 219 -12.45 3.42 -7.07
N SER A 220 -12.12 2.25 -7.61
CA SER A 220 -10.83 2.00 -8.26
C SER A 220 -10.69 2.83 -9.53
N ILE A 221 -11.71 2.89 -10.38
CA ILE A 221 -11.71 3.70 -11.60
C ILE A 221 -11.56 5.20 -11.27
N ASN A 222 -12.30 5.70 -10.28
CA ASN A 222 -12.27 7.11 -9.89
C ASN A 222 -10.90 7.50 -9.27
N LEU A 223 -10.30 6.62 -8.46
CA LEU A 223 -9.05 6.91 -7.76
C LEU A 223 -7.80 6.47 -8.54
N ALA A 224 -7.94 5.70 -9.62
CA ALA A 224 -6.82 5.17 -10.41
C ALA A 224 -5.85 6.27 -10.84
N SER A 225 -6.38 7.37 -11.39
CA SER A 225 -5.59 8.51 -11.82
C SER A 225 -5.30 9.52 -10.70
N ALA A 226 -5.83 9.33 -9.49
CA ALA A 226 -5.51 10.16 -8.33
C ALA A 226 -4.25 9.65 -7.61
N VAL A 227 -3.76 10.37 -6.60
CA VAL A 227 -2.74 9.84 -5.69
C VAL A 227 -3.42 9.41 -4.40
N SER A 228 -3.62 8.10 -4.25
CA SER A 228 -4.33 7.52 -3.13
C SER A 228 -3.45 6.51 -2.37
N MET A 229 -3.76 6.25 -1.10
CA MET A 229 -3.05 5.27 -0.26
C MET A 229 -3.81 3.94 -0.19
N GLU A 230 -4.99 3.88 -0.80
CA GLU A 230 -5.97 2.81 -0.72
C GLU A 230 -5.49 1.57 -1.45
N PHE A 231 -4.86 1.72 -2.63
CA PHE A 231 -4.38 0.58 -3.39
C PHE A 231 -3.14 -0.05 -2.78
N ILE A 232 -2.18 0.74 -2.30
CA ILE A 232 -1.02 0.19 -1.59
C ILE A 232 -1.48 -0.50 -0.29
N LEU A 233 -2.45 0.08 0.44
CA LEU A 233 -3.04 -0.56 1.61
C LEU A 233 -3.69 -1.91 1.26
N ALA A 234 -4.49 -1.96 0.17
CA ALA A 234 -5.13 -3.17 -0.30
C ALA A 234 -4.12 -4.25 -0.72
N ALA A 235 -3.03 -3.85 -1.40
CA ALA A 235 -1.93 -4.74 -1.76
C ALA A 235 -1.27 -5.39 -0.55
N TYR A 236 -0.99 -4.60 0.50
CA TYR A 236 -0.47 -5.12 1.76
C TYR A 236 -1.49 -6.01 2.46
N ALA A 237 -2.75 -5.61 2.55
CA ALA A 237 -3.79 -6.35 3.28
C ALA A 237 -3.98 -7.76 2.70
N GLY A 238 -4.11 -7.88 1.38
CA GLY A 238 -4.21 -9.19 0.72
C GLY A 238 -2.93 -10.02 0.85
N SER A 239 -1.76 -9.38 0.76
CA SER A 239 -0.47 -10.08 0.82
C SER A 239 -0.10 -10.54 2.23
N VAL A 240 -0.53 -9.82 3.26
CA VAL A 240 -0.42 -10.26 4.66
C VAL A 240 -1.19 -11.56 4.86
N LEU A 241 -2.39 -11.71 4.28
CA LEU A 241 -3.14 -12.97 4.35
C LEU A 241 -2.40 -14.13 3.66
N LEU A 242 -1.74 -13.87 2.52
CA LEU A 242 -0.89 -14.86 1.85
C LEU A 242 0.26 -15.33 2.78
N VAL A 243 0.93 -14.39 3.45
CA VAL A 243 2.00 -14.70 4.40
C VAL A 243 1.48 -15.43 5.64
N ILE A 244 0.31 -15.08 6.17
CA ILE A 244 -0.31 -15.85 7.26
C ILE A 244 -0.56 -17.29 6.83
N LEU A 245 -1.13 -17.52 5.64
CA LEU A 245 -1.37 -18.85 5.13
C LEU A 245 -0.07 -19.64 4.87
N ALA A 246 1.05 -18.97 4.68
CA ALA A 246 2.38 -19.58 4.61
C ALA A 246 2.94 -19.88 6.01
N PHE A 247 2.89 -18.89 6.91
CA PHE A 247 3.24 -18.99 8.33
C PHE A 247 2.50 -20.15 9.02
N MET A 248 1.20 -20.32 8.77
CA MET A 248 0.42 -21.41 9.38
C MET A 248 0.87 -22.81 8.95
N ARG A 249 1.57 -22.94 7.81
CA ARG A 249 2.19 -24.21 7.38
C ARG A 249 3.57 -24.41 8.00
N ARG A 250 4.28 -23.31 8.29
CA ARG A 250 5.63 -23.32 8.85
C ARG A 250 5.79 -22.16 9.85
N PRO A 251 5.33 -22.34 11.09
CA PRO A 251 5.36 -21.29 12.11
C PRO A 251 6.78 -21.19 12.71
N ASP A 252 7.75 -20.74 11.93
CA ASP A 252 9.12 -20.54 12.36
C ASP A 252 9.46 -19.04 12.49
N VAL A 253 10.57 -18.74 13.17
CA VAL A 253 11.03 -17.35 13.37
C VAL A 253 11.21 -16.63 12.03
N SER A 254 11.66 -17.33 11.00
CA SER A 254 11.83 -16.78 9.66
C SER A 254 10.49 -16.29 9.08
N MET A 255 9.43 -17.10 9.15
CA MET A 255 8.08 -16.67 8.76
C MET A 255 7.53 -15.59 9.67
N GLY A 256 7.84 -15.61 10.97
CA GLY A 256 7.52 -14.54 11.91
C GLY A 256 8.11 -13.20 11.47
N ILE A 257 9.40 -13.17 11.10
CA ILE A 257 10.04 -11.96 10.56
C ILE A 257 9.36 -11.51 9.27
N LEU A 258 9.09 -12.42 8.34
CA LEU A 258 8.43 -12.09 7.07
C LEU A 258 7.03 -11.49 7.28
N LEU A 259 6.23 -12.08 8.18
CA LEU A 259 4.93 -11.57 8.58
C LEU A 259 5.07 -10.18 9.21
N GLY A 260 6.04 -10.00 10.09
CA GLY A 260 6.30 -8.73 10.76
C GLY A 260 6.70 -7.62 9.80
N LEU A 261 7.50 -7.93 8.77
CA LEU A 261 7.85 -6.98 7.70
C LEU A 261 6.61 -6.52 6.93
N MET A 262 5.73 -7.47 6.57
CA MET A 262 4.51 -7.18 5.83
C MET A 262 3.48 -6.42 6.65
N VAL A 263 3.27 -6.80 7.90
CA VAL A 263 2.33 -6.09 8.80
C VAL A 263 2.89 -4.73 9.19
N GLY A 264 4.20 -4.61 9.39
CA GLY A 264 4.87 -3.32 9.60
C GLY A 264 4.66 -2.38 8.43
N GLY A 265 4.87 -2.85 7.21
CA GLY A 265 4.56 -2.10 5.98
C GLY A 265 3.09 -1.69 5.89
N LEU A 266 2.16 -2.63 6.15
CA LEU A 266 0.71 -2.38 6.15
C LEU A 266 0.32 -1.23 7.10
N ILE A 267 0.82 -1.25 8.34
CA ILE A 267 0.57 -0.20 9.33
C ILE A 267 1.21 1.12 8.89
N ASN A 268 2.37 1.04 8.23
CA ASN A 268 3.10 2.21 7.76
C ASN A 268 2.46 2.90 6.53
N VAL A 269 1.43 2.31 5.91
CA VAL A 269 0.67 2.94 4.82
C VAL A 269 -0.30 4.01 5.33
N LYS A 270 -1.13 3.68 6.32
CA LYS A 270 -2.21 4.53 6.85
C LYS A 270 -2.62 3.97 8.22
N HIS A 271 -3.19 4.82 9.08
CA HIS A 271 -3.68 4.38 10.40
C HIS A 271 -4.67 3.20 10.33
N HIS A 272 -5.43 3.07 9.24
CA HIS A 272 -6.30 1.91 8.99
C HIS A 272 -5.54 0.58 8.96
N GLY A 273 -4.25 0.58 8.60
CA GLY A 273 -3.38 -0.60 8.69
C GLY A 273 -3.28 -1.19 10.10
N LEU A 274 -3.45 -0.38 11.17
CA LEU A 274 -3.55 -0.89 12.55
C LEU A 274 -4.81 -1.73 12.76
N VAL A 275 -5.94 -1.33 12.17
CA VAL A 275 -7.20 -2.08 12.23
C VAL A 275 -7.03 -3.43 11.54
N TYR A 276 -6.46 -3.45 10.33
CA TYR A 276 -6.16 -4.69 9.63
C TYR A 276 -5.16 -5.58 10.41
N ALA A 277 -4.12 -4.98 10.98
CA ALA A 277 -3.16 -5.70 11.82
C ALA A 277 -3.85 -6.33 13.04
N ALA A 278 -4.78 -5.64 13.69
CA ALA A 278 -5.58 -6.20 14.78
C ALA A 278 -6.46 -7.37 14.33
N CYS A 279 -7.16 -7.23 13.19
CA CYS A 279 -7.98 -8.29 12.60
C CYS A 279 -7.17 -9.56 12.27
N VAL A 280 -5.88 -9.40 11.96
CA VAL A 280 -4.94 -10.50 11.69
C VAL A 280 -4.34 -11.07 12.98
N TYR A 281 -3.83 -10.22 13.85
CA TYR A 281 -3.09 -10.66 15.03
C TYR A 281 -3.99 -11.24 16.11
N LEU A 282 -5.19 -10.70 16.34
CA LEU A 282 -6.07 -11.19 17.40
C LEU A 282 -6.46 -12.67 17.22
N PRO A 283 -6.92 -13.13 16.03
CA PRO A 283 -7.16 -14.54 15.79
C PRO A 283 -5.90 -15.40 15.91
N MET A 284 -4.74 -14.89 15.47
CA MET A 284 -3.46 -15.61 15.55
C MET A 284 -2.98 -15.78 16.99
N VAL A 285 -3.15 -14.76 17.84
CA VAL A 285 -2.88 -14.85 19.28
C VAL A 285 -3.80 -15.88 19.92
N PHE A 286 -5.10 -15.86 19.62
CA PHE A 286 -6.03 -16.88 20.13
C PHE A 286 -5.63 -18.30 19.69
N LEU A 287 -5.24 -18.46 18.42
CA LEU A 287 -4.77 -19.74 17.90
C LEU A 287 -3.48 -20.19 18.58
N SER A 288 -2.58 -19.26 18.90
CA SER A 288 -1.30 -19.56 19.57
C SER A 288 -1.45 -20.05 21.02
N VAL A 289 -2.60 -19.78 21.67
CA VAL A 289 -2.94 -20.39 22.97
C VAL A 289 -3.08 -21.91 22.85
N ARG A 290 -3.62 -22.39 21.73
CA ARG A 290 -3.80 -23.82 21.42
C ARG A 290 -2.58 -24.42 20.72
N ARG A 291 -1.86 -23.61 19.94
CA ARG A 291 -0.68 -23.99 19.15
C ARG A 291 0.53 -23.19 19.62
N ARG A 292 1.18 -23.67 20.68
CA ARG A 292 2.26 -22.97 21.37
C ARG A 292 3.45 -22.68 20.46
N GLU A 293 3.64 -23.49 19.42
CA GLU A 293 4.65 -23.30 18.38
C GLU A 293 4.47 -21.99 17.60
N TYR A 294 3.29 -21.36 17.64
CA TYR A 294 3.06 -20.06 16.97
C TYR A 294 3.50 -18.87 17.83
N LEU A 295 3.58 -19.02 19.16
CA LEU A 295 3.73 -17.90 20.10
C LEU A 295 5.00 -17.10 19.85
N PHE A 296 6.15 -17.76 19.85
CA PHE A 296 7.43 -17.06 19.72
C PHE A 296 7.62 -16.43 18.33
N PRO A 297 7.38 -17.12 17.20
CA PRO A 297 7.38 -16.49 15.89
C PRO A 297 6.40 -15.32 15.73
N LEU A 298 5.20 -15.43 16.31
CA LEU A 298 4.20 -14.37 16.28
C LEU A 298 4.67 -13.15 17.10
N PHE A 299 5.27 -13.37 18.27
CA PHE A 299 5.89 -12.33 19.06
C PHE A 299 7.01 -11.61 18.27
N ILE A 300 7.89 -12.37 17.61
CA ILE A 300 8.93 -11.81 16.73
C ILE A 300 8.31 -10.97 15.62
N SER A 301 7.20 -11.42 15.03
CA SER A 301 6.50 -10.64 14.00
C SER A 301 6.03 -9.27 14.53
N GLY A 302 5.49 -9.23 15.75
CA GLY A 302 5.06 -7.98 16.39
C GLY A 302 6.25 -7.04 16.64
N ILE A 303 7.38 -7.56 17.11
CA ILE A 303 8.61 -6.76 17.29
C ILE A 303 9.09 -6.18 15.96
N VAL A 304 9.15 -6.98 14.90
CA VAL A 304 9.58 -6.50 13.58
C VAL A 304 8.63 -5.44 13.02
N SER A 305 7.31 -5.62 13.17
CA SER A 305 6.33 -4.60 12.76
C SER A 305 6.50 -3.29 13.54
N LEU A 306 6.76 -3.38 14.85
CA LEU A 306 7.03 -2.21 15.68
C LEU A 306 8.31 -1.50 15.25
N VAL A 307 9.38 -2.22 14.93
CA VAL A 307 10.64 -1.63 14.44
C VAL A 307 10.42 -0.82 13.16
N ILE A 308 9.56 -1.28 12.24
CA ILE A 308 9.22 -0.54 11.02
C ILE A 308 8.45 0.74 11.35
N LEU A 309 7.52 0.68 12.30
CA LEU A 309 6.69 1.81 12.68
C LEU A 309 7.42 2.83 13.57
N LEU A 310 8.39 2.38 14.35
CA LEU A 310 9.02 3.15 15.43
C LEU A 310 9.63 4.48 14.99
N PRO A 311 10.40 4.60 13.87
CA PRO A 311 10.98 5.88 13.48
C PRO A 311 9.92 6.96 13.26
N TRP A 312 8.74 6.57 12.78
CA TRP A 312 7.62 7.47 12.58
C TRP A 312 7.00 7.93 13.90
N LEU A 313 6.73 6.99 14.81
CA LEU A 313 6.17 7.32 16.13
C LEU A 313 7.10 8.26 16.90
N VAL A 314 8.42 8.02 16.81
CA VAL A 314 9.42 8.89 17.42
C VAL A 314 9.38 10.28 16.80
N ARG A 315 9.37 10.40 15.47
CA ARG A 315 9.24 11.70 14.79
C ARG A 315 7.97 12.44 15.24
N ASN A 316 6.82 11.77 15.21
CA ASN A 316 5.54 12.40 15.57
C ASN A 316 5.52 12.82 17.05
N GLY A 317 6.05 11.98 17.94
CA GLY A 317 6.16 12.30 19.36
C GLY A 317 7.07 13.49 19.64
N LEU A 318 8.21 13.58 18.95
CA LEU A 318 9.14 14.70 19.09
C LEU A 318 8.56 16.02 18.56
N VAL A 319 7.81 15.98 17.45
CA VAL A 319 7.26 17.20 16.82
C VAL A 319 5.98 17.67 17.50
N THR A 320 5.09 16.75 17.87
CA THR A 320 3.72 17.08 18.29
C THR A 320 3.42 16.75 19.75
N GLY A 321 4.33 16.09 20.45
CA GLY A 321 4.06 15.49 21.77
C GLY A 321 3.19 14.23 21.73
N ASN A 322 2.68 13.84 20.55
CA ASN A 322 1.82 12.68 20.36
C ASN A 322 2.42 11.72 19.32
N PRO A 323 2.86 10.50 19.71
CA PRO A 323 3.44 9.54 18.78
C PRO A 323 2.46 9.04 17.71
N PHE A 324 1.15 9.10 17.97
CA PHE A 324 0.09 8.67 17.05
C PHE A 324 -0.62 9.83 16.37
N PHE A 325 -0.06 11.04 16.40
CA PHE A 325 -0.71 12.22 15.86
C PHE A 325 -1.16 12.01 14.39
N PRO A 326 -2.36 12.47 14.00
CA PRO A 326 -3.36 13.19 14.81
C PRO A 326 -4.30 12.29 15.62
N ALA A 327 -4.18 10.96 15.53
CA ALA A 327 -5.00 10.06 16.34
C ALA A 327 -4.70 10.23 17.83
N PHE A 328 -5.70 9.97 18.68
CA PHE A 328 -5.59 10.11 20.14
C PHE A 328 -5.13 11.49 20.62
N HIS A 329 -5.35 12.57 19.84
CA HIS A 329 -4.94 13.91 20.24
C HIS A 329 -5.56 14.33 21.57
N GLN A 330 -6.78 13.93 21.90
CA GLN A 330 -7.38 14.20 23.20
C GLN A 330 -6.65 13.55 24.40
N LEU A 331 -5.88 12.48 24.18
CA LEU A 331 -5.11 11.81 25.24
C LEU A 331 -3.73 12.43 25.45
N PHE A 332 -3.13 12.98 24.39
CA PHE A 332 -1.76 13.51 24.41
C PHE A 332 -1.70 15.05 24.36
N GLY A 333 -2.73 15.68 23.80
CA GLY A 333 -2.92 17.12 23.68
C GLY A 333 -3.57 17.67 24.94
N HIS A 334 -3.07 18.82 25.40
CA HIS A 334 -3.55 19.47 26.63
C HIS A 334 -4.76 20.39 26.39
N ASP A 335 -5.19 20.51 25.14
CA ASP A 335 -6.28 21.41 24.69
C ASP A 335 -7.63 20.70 24.53
N ASN A 336 -7.69 19.38 24.72
CA ASN A 336 -8.88 18.53 24.53
C ASN A 336 -9.52 18.63 23.14
N ILE A 337 -8.79 19.12 22.13
CA ILE A 337 -9.34 19.28 20.79
C ILE A 337 -9.52 17.91 20.12
N ASN A 338 -10.71 17.67 19.58
CA ASN A 338 -10.93 16.52 18.69
C ASN A 338 -10.69 16.94 17.23
N LEU A 339 -9.49 16.65 16.72
CA LEU A 339 -9.10 16.97 15.34
C LEU A 339 -10.00 16.30 14.27
N PHE A 340 -10.81 15.31 14.66
CA PHE A 340 -11.73 14.59 13.77
C PHE A 340 -13.20 14.95 14.01
N GLU A 341 -13.51 15.88 14.91
CA GLU A 341 -14.90 16.26 15.24
C GLU A 341 -15.66 16.70 13.98
N GLN A 342 -15.05 17.54 13.15
CA GLN A 342 -15.68 18.00 11.92
C GLN A 342 -16.03 16.83 10.98
N ILE A 343 -15.14 15.84 10.84
CA ILE A 343 -15.39 14.65 10.01
C ILE A 343 -16.52 13.79 10.62
N LEU A 344 -16.53 13.62 11.94
CA LEU A 344 -17.59 12.89 12.64
C LEU A 344 -18.95 13.58 12.52
N THR A 345 -18.99 14.92 12.53
CA THR A 345 -20.23 15.69 12.32
C THR A 345 -20.71 15.69 10.88
N LEU A 346 -19.81 15.50 9.91
CA LEU A 346 -20.12 15.41 8.48
C LEU A 346 -20.56 13.99 8.08
N ASN A 347 -20.07 12.95 8.76
CA ASN A 347 -20.54 11.58 8.59
C ASN A 347 -21.98 11.47 9.09
N ARG A 348 -22.93 11.41 8.15
CA ARG A 348 -24.37 11.30 8.46
C ARG A 348 -24.79 9.87 8.81
N THR A 349 -23.87 8.91 8.73
CA THR A 349 -24.11 7.54 9.16
C THR A 349 -23.86 7.43 10.65
N GLY A 350 -24.88 7.01 11.40
CA GLY A 350 -24.78 6.84 12.84
C GLY A 350 -23.70 5.82 13.21
N THR A 351 -23.20 5.90 14.44
CA THR A 351 -22.22 4.95 14.99
C THR A 351 -22.87 3.82 15.80
N ASP A 352 -24.20 3.79 15.86
CA ASP A 352 -24.95 2.75 16.56
C ASP A 352 -24.96 1.43 15.77
N PHE A 353 -25.31 0.34 16.46
CA PHE A 353 -25.28 -1.01 15.89
C PHE A 353 -26.14 -1.14 14.62
N LEU A 354 -27.31 -0.49 14.57
CA LEU A 354 -28.20 -0.58 13.41
C LEU A 354 -27.58 0.15 12.21
N SER A 355 -27.03 1.35 12.45
CA SER A 355 -26.30 2.08 11.41
C SER A 355 -25.11 1.28 10.85
N VAL A 356 -24.36 0.60 11.73
CA VAL A 356 -23.26 -0.29 11.33
C VAL A 356 -23.78 -1.51 10.54
N ALA A 357 -24.87 -2.14 10.98
CA ALA A 357 -25.48 -3.27 10.28
C ALA A 357 -26.04 -2.89 8.90
N LEU A 358 -26.48 -1.64 8.75
CA LEU A 358 -27.00 -1.09 7.50
C LEU A 358 -25.92 -0.53 6.57
N ILE A 359 -24.64 -0.53 6.96
CA ILE A 359 -23.53 -0.03 6.12
C ILE A 359 -23.59 -0.55 4.68
N PRO A 360 -23.84 -1.84 4.38
CA PRO A 360 -23.96 -2.28 2.99
C PRO A 360 -25.08 -1.54 2.25
N TRP A 361 -26.25 -1.36 2.87
CA TRP A 361 -27.34 -0.61 2.26
C TRP A 361 -26.98 0.86 2.09
N THR A 362 -26.35 1.48 3.09
CA THR A 362 -26.01 2.90 3.04
C THR A 362 -24.91 3.20 2.03
N ILE A 363 -23.90 2.34 1.90
CA ILE A 363 -22.82 2.47 0.92
C ILE A 363 -23.31 2.20 -0.50
N PHE A 364 -24.19 1.21 -0.71
CA PHE A 364 -24.59 0.79 -2.07
C PHE A 364 -25.85 1.48 -2.59
N ILE A 365 -26.73 1.94 -1.71
CA ILE A 365 -28.07 2.45 -2.08
C ILE A 365 -28.25 3.89 -1.62
N ASN A 366 -27.95 4.22 -0.36
CA ASN A 366 -28.11 5.58 0.18
C ASN A 366 -26.79 6.38 0.16
N GLN A 367 -26.04 6.35 -0.93
CA GLN A 367 -24.73 7.01 -0.96
C GLN A 367 -24.75 8.50 -0.66
N LEU A 368 -25.78 9.21 -1.10
CA LEU A 368 -25.90 10.64 -0.80
C LEU A 368 -25.86 10.91 0.70
N GLU A 369 -26.37 9.97 1.51
CA GLU A 369 -26.30 10.01 2.97
C GLU A 369 -24.94 9.51 3.50
N PHE A 370 -24.29 8.60 2.78
CA PHE A 370 -22.99 8.06 3.18
C PHE A 370 -21.84 9.05 2.99
N ASP A 371 -21.62 9.52 1.76
CA ASP A 371 -20.44 10.27 1.35
C ASP A 371 -20.77 11.51 0.50
N GLY A 372 -22.05 11.86 0.38
CA GLY A 372 -22.48 12.97 -0.48
C GLY A 372 -22.23 12.72 -1.97
N LEU A 373 -22.22 11.44 -2.40
CA LEU A 373 -21.87 10.99 -3.76
C LEU A 373 -20.40 11.20 -4.14
N GLN A 374 -19.51 11.43 -3.17
CA GLN A 374 -18.08 11.64 -3.42
C GLN A 374 -17.43 10.46 -4.15
N PHE A 375 -17.82 9.22 -3.84
CA PHE A 375 -17.34 8.01 -4.51
C PHE A 375 -18.23 7.58 -5.68
N GLY A 376 -19.38 8.25 -5.89
CA GLY A 376 -20.36 8.02 -6.97
C GLY A 376 -21.11 6.68 -6.85
N ILE A 377 -22.32 6.59 -7.43
CA ILE A 377 -23.23 5.42 -7.26
C ILE A 377 -22.47 4.12 -7.57
N PRO A 378 -22.31 3.17 -6.63
CA PRO A 378 -21.58 1.96 -6.91
C PRO A 378 -22.53 1.06 -7.67
N PHE A 379 -22.41 1.06 -8.98
CA PHE A 379 -22.94 -0.04 -9.75
C PHE A 379 -22.04 -1.24 -9.47
N LEU A 380 -22.62 -2.30 -8.88
CA LEU A 380 -22.14 -3.64 -9.12
C LEU A 380 -22.19 -3.84 -10.64
N LEU A 381 -21.03 -3.75 -11.30
CA LEU A 381 -20.83 -4.41 -12.58
C LEU A 381 -20.26 -5.79 -12.32
#